data_AF-A0A979FCT4-F1
#
_entry.id   AF-A0A979FCT4-F1
#
_cell.length_a   1.000
_cell.length_b   1.000
_cell.length_c   1.000
_cell.angle_alpha   90.00
_cell.angle_beta   90.00
_cell.angle_gamma   90.00
#
_symmetry.space_group_name_H-M   'P 1'
#
loop_
_entity.id
_entity.type
_entity.pdbx_description
1 polymer ?
#
loop_
_entity_poly.entity_id
_entity_poly.type
_entity_poly.pdbx_seq_one_letter_code
_entity_poly.pdbx_strand_id
1 'polypeptide(L)'
;MGRSSKDKRDIYYRLAKEEGWRARSAFKLLQLDEEFKLFKGVRRAVDLCAAPGSWSQVLSRKLRPFVRCCRVKESSEEVKIVAVDLQAMAPLPGVTQIQGDITKISTAQEIIRHFEGQAADLVVCDGAPDVTGLHDVDEYIQAQLLLAALNITSHVLKPGGNFVAKIFRGKDVTLLYSQLKIFFSTVTCAKPRSSRNSSIDVDFNQLEGPNRVIVPFLACGDLSAFDSDRTYPLQLDSEKEYEYLPPTQPPIRPPYQQACHLRKNNLLAKEDSPSAVLDGALSTMNLGSEQETDPSTP
;
A
#
# COMPACT_ATOMS: atom_id res chain seq x y z
N MET A 1 24.96 15.82 -8.63
CA MET A 1 24.26 16.62 -7.59
C MET A 1 23.20 15.75 -6.95
N GLY A 2 23.38 15.44 -5.67
CA GLY A 2 22.78 14.28 -4.99
C GLY A 2 21.28 14.40 -4.75
N ARG A 3 20.54 13.35 -5.16
CA ARG A 3 19.23 13.07 -4.60
C ARG A 3 19.41 12.61 -3.15
N SER A 4 18.57 13.14 -2.27
CA SER A 4 18.59 13.07 -0.80
C SER A 4 19.16 11.77 -0.19
N SER A 5 19.88 11.89 0.92
CA SER A 5 20.41 10.77 1.75
C SER A 5 19.32 9.83 2.30
N LYS A 6 18.03 10.12 2.08
CA LYS A 6 16.87 9.33 2.48
C LYS A 6 16.66 8.06 1.64
N ASP A 7 16.83 8.11 0.31
CA ASP A 7 16.68 6.92 -0.55
C ASP A 7 17.78 5.87 -0.31
N LYS A 8 18.92 6.30 0.26
CA LYS A 8 20.07 5.43 0.55
C LYS A 8 19.81 4.41 1.67
N ARG A 9 18.73 4.54 2.45
CA ARG A 9 18.57 3.82 3.74
C ARG A 9 17.36 2.88 3.79
N ASP A 10 16.70 2.66 2.66
CA ASP A 10 15.60 1.70 2.52
C ASP A 10 16.10 0.40 1.87
N ILE A 11 16.31 -0.64 2.69
CA ILE A 11 16.86 -1.94 2.25
C ILE A 11 16.02 -2.54 1.11
N TYR A 12 14.69 -2.52 1.21
CA TYR A 12 13.83 -3.14 0.21
C TYR A 12 13.68 -2.30 -1.06
N TYR A 13 13.88 -0.98 -0.98
CA TYR A 13 14.01 -0.17 -2.19
C TYR A 13 15.27 -0.53 -2.96
N ARG A 14 16.41 -0.65 -2.28
CA ARG A 14 17.70 -1.04 -2.90
C ARG A 14 17.62 -2.44 -3.49
N LEU A 15 17.19 -3.43 -2.70
CA LEU A 15 16.98 -4.80 -3.17
C LEU A 15 16.01 -4.86 -4.35
N ALA A 16 14.98 -4.01 -4.39
CA ALA A 16 14.08 -3.96 -5.54
C ALA A 16 14.81 -3.50 -6.81
N LYS A 17 15.75 -2.55 -6.71
CA LYS A 17 16.55 -2.14 -7.86
C LYS A 17 17.54 -3.22 -8.30
N GLU A 18 18.24 -3.80 -7.33
CA GLU A 18 19.24 -4.86 -7.54
C GLU A 18 18.62 -6.12 -8.19
N GLU A 19 17.44 -6.55 -7.72
CA GLU A 19 16.72 -7.74 -8.25
C GLU A 19 15.77 -7.41 -9.42
N GLY A 20 15.76 -6.16 -9.85
CA GLY A 20 14.99 -5.68 -10.99
C GLY A 20 13.47 -5.66 -10.79
N TRP A 21 12.99 -5.51 -9.56
CA TRP A 21 11.59 -5.27 -9.23
C TRP A 21 11.16 -3.82 -9.48
N ARG A 22 9.95 -3.61 -10.01
CA ARG A 22 9.42 -2.26 -10.28
C ARG A 22 9.29 -1.40 -9.02
N ALA A 23 8.91 -2.01 -7.90
CA ALA A 23 8.76 -1.34 -6.61
C ALA A 23 9.10 -2.27 -5.43
N ARG A 24 9.47 -1.68 -4.29
CA ARG A 24 9.75 -2.40 -3.04
C ARG A 24 8.57 -3.22 -2.51
N SER A 25 7.34 -2.91 -2.94
CA SER A 25 6.15 -3.68 -2.54
C SER A 25 6.15 -5.11 -3.07
N ALA A 26 6.99 -5.45 -4.06
CA ALA A 26 7.20 -6.83 -4.51
C ALA A 26 7.56 -7.77 -3.33
N PHE A 27 8.42 -7.31 -2.42
CA PHE A 27 8.83 -8.09 -1.25
C PHE A 27 7.68 -8.38 -0.27
N LYS A 28 6.63 -7.56 -0.28
CA LYS A 28 5.45 -7.84 0.56
C LYS A 28 4.81 -9.15 0.12
N LEU A 29 4.51 -9.26 -1.17
CA LEU A 29 3.83 -10.43 -1.72
C LEU A 29 4.73 -11.67 -1.68
N LEU A 30 6.03 -11.52 -1.92
CA LEU A 30 7.00 -12.61 -1.77
C LEU A 30 7.01 -13.18 -0.34
N GLN A 31 7.05 -12.32 0.67
CA GLN A 31 7.06 -12.73 2.07
C GLN A 31 5.71 -13.32 2.51
N LEU A 32 4.59 -12.82 1.98
CA LEU A 32 3.27 -13.42 2.22
C LEU A 32 3.20 -14.83 1.61
N ASP A 33 3.74 -15.04 0.40
CA ASP A 33 3.78 -16.37 -0.19
C ASP A 33 4.69 -17.34 0.59
N GLU A 34 5.81 -16.87 1.13
CA GLU A 34 6.68 -17.67 1.99
C GLU A 34 5.94 -18.25 3.21
N GLU A 35 5.08 -17.44 3.82
CA GLU A 35 4.32 -17.81 5.03
C GLU A 35 3.05 -18.62 4.69
N PHE A 36 2.23 -18.14 3.76
CA PHE A 36 0.89 -18.68 3.51
C PHE A 36 0.82 -19.63 2.31
N LYS A 37 1.92 -19.80 1.56
CA LYS A 37 1.99 -20.62 0.34
C LYS A 37 0.92 -20.25 -0.69
N LEU A 38 0.69 -18.95 -0.84
CA LEU A 38 -0.39 -18.36 -1.64
C LEU A 38 -0.39 -18.83 -3.10
N PHE A 39 0.78 -19.12 -3.66
CA PHE A 39 0.93 -19.49 -5.07
C PHE A 39 0.75 -20.98 -5.35
N LYS A 40 0.61 -21.81 -4.32
CA LYS A 40 0.48 -23.26 -4.49
C LYS A 40 -0.82 -23.60 -5.24
N GLY A 41 -0.67 -24.17 -6.44
CA GLY A 41 -1.81 -24.60 -7.26
C GLY A 41 -2.59 -23.46 -7.92
N VAL A 42 -2.07 -22.23 -7.90
CA VAL A 42 -2.67 -21.09 -8.60
C VAL A 42 -2.37 -21.18 -10.09
N ARG A 43 -3.42 -21.12 -10.91
CA ARG A 43 -3.33 -21.13 -12.39
C ARG A 43 -3.90 -19.84 -12.99
N ARG A 44 -4.86 -19.21 -12.32
CA ARG A 44 -5.45 -17.92 -12.70
C ARG A 44 -5.30 -16.93 -11.55
N ALA A 45 -4.55 -15.86 -11.79
CA ALA A 45 -4.34 -14.80 -10.81
C ALA A 45 -4.80 -13.44 -11.34
N VAL A 46 -5.43 -12.65 -10.47
CA VAL A 46 -5.82 -11.26 -10.74
C VAL A 46 -5.04 -10.33 -9.81
N ASP A 47 -4.44 -9.28 -10.36
CA ASP A 47 -3.82 -8.18 -9.60
C ASP A 47 -4.65 -6.91 -9.81
N LEU A 48 -5.33 -6.44 -8.76
CA LEU A 48 -6.18 -5.25 -8.78
C LEU A 48 -5.39 -4.04 -8.27
N CYS A 49 -5.67 -2.86 -8.85
CA CYS A 49 -4.92 -1.62 -8.56
C CYS A 49 -3.41 -1.85 -8.72
N ALA A 50 -3.05 -2.51 -9.82
CA ALA A 50 -1.76 -3.12 -10.01
C ALA A 50 -0.62 -2.11 -10.26
N ALA A 51 -0.89 -0.87 -10.69
CA ALA A 51 0.15 0.06 -11.11
C ALA A 51 1.14 0.36 -9.97
N PRO A 52 2.47 0.31 -10.21
CA PRO A 52 3.17 0.19 -11.49
C PRO A 52 3.42 -1.26 -11.98
N GLY A 53 2.90 -2.27 -11.30
CA GLY A 53 2.94 -3.69 -11.68
C GLY A 53 3.94 -4.53 -10.89
N SER A 54 4.31 -4.15 -9.66
CA SER A 54 5.28 -4.92 -8.87
C SER A 54 4.73 -6.28 -8.42
N TRP A 55 3.45 -6.36 -8.00
CA TRP A 55 2.81 -7.61 -7.64
C TRP A 55 2.54 -8.48 -8.86
N SER A 56 2.06 -7.90 -9.96
CA SER A 56 1.99 -8.54 -11.29
C SER A 56 3.32 -9.15 -11.74
N GLN A 57 4.43 -8.45 -11.50
CA GLN A 57 5.77 -8.96 -11.81
C GLN A 57 6.13 -10.17 -10.93
N VAL A 58 5.78 -10.14 -9.64
CA VAL A 58 5.96 -11.28 -8.72
C VAL A 58 5.16 -12.48 -9.19
N LEU A 59 3.86 -12.29 -9.49
CA LEU A 59 2.98 -13.33 -10.01
C LEU A 59 3.56 -13.95 -11.29
N SER A 60 3.99 -13.12 -12.25
CA SER A 60 4.60 -13.60 -13.49
C SER A 60 5.85 -14.46 -13.24
N ARG A 61 6.81 -13.97 -12.44
CA ARG A 61 8.05 -14.71 -12.17
C ARG A 61 7.83 -15.98 -11.35
N LYS A 62 6.85 -16.01 -10.43
CA LYS A 62 6.62 -17.13 -9.51
C LYS A 62 5.70 -18.20 -10.06
N LEU A 63 4.65 -17.81 -10.79
CA LEU A 63 3.68 -18.74 -11.37
C LEU A 63 4.13 -19.26 -12.75
N ARG A 64 4.98 -18.52 -13.47
CA ARG A 64 5.56 -18.94 -14.76
C ARG A 64 7.09 -19.06 -14.68
N PRO A 65 7.64 -19.99 -13.87
CA PRO A 65 9.08 -20.19 -13.84
C PRO A 65 9.58 -20.53 -15.25
N PHE A 66 10.75 -19.99 -15.61
CA PHE A 66 11.36 -20.15 -16.93
C PHE A 66 11.55 -21.64 -17.26
N VAL A 67 10.63 -22.23 -18.04
CA VAL A 67 10.81 -23.59 -18.55
C VAL A 67 11.85 -23.53 -19.65
N ARG A 68 13.11 -23.66 -19.25
CA ARG A 68 14.24 -23.83 -20.16
C ARG A 68 14.09 -25.18 -20.84
N CYS A 69 13.61 -25.16 -22.08
CA CYS A 69 13.89 -26.14 -23.13
C CYS A 69 13.95 -27.62 -22.67
N CYS A 70 12.83 -28.18 -22.21
CA CYS A 70 12.66 -29.63 -22.22
C CYS A 70 11.27 -29.95 -22.77
N ARG A 71 11.25 -30.66 -23.91
CA ARG A 71 10.07 -31.27 -24.53
C ARG A 71 9.42 -32.26 -23.56
N VAL A 72 8.58 -31.77 -22.65
CA VAL A 72 7.59 -32.61 -21.98
C VAL A 72 6.23 -32.00 -22.25
N LYS A 73 5.53 -32.60 -23.21
CA LYS A 73 4.08 -32.47 -23.37
C LYS A 73 3.46 -33.19 -22.17
N GLU A 74 3.17 -32.47 -21.10
CA GLU A 74 2.14 -32.89 -20.15
C GLU A 74 1.20 -31.72 -19.91
N SER A 75 -0.08 -32.05 -19.86
CA SER A 75 -1.27 -31.22 -19.93
C SER A 75 -1.44 -30.26 -18.74
N SER A 76 -0.42 -29.44 -18.45
CA SER A 76 -0.54 -28.36 -17.48
C SER A 76 -1.17 -27.17 -18.19
N GLU A 77 -2.42 -26.84 -17.84
CA GLU A 77 -3.09 -25.64 -18.33
C GLU A 77 -2.20 -24.40 -18.13
N GLU A 78 -2.11 -23.56 -19.17
CA GLU A 78 -1.30 -22.35 -19.13
C GLU A 78 -1.73 -21.43 -17.98
N VAL A 79 -0.75 -20.92 -17.22
CA VAL A 79 -0.99 -19.92 -16.17
C VAL A 79 -1.39 -18.59 -16.82
N LYS A 80 -2.52 -18.06 -16.38
CA LYS A 80 -3.06 -16.77 -16.83
C LYS A 80 -3.04 -15.75 -15.71
N ILE A 81 -2.50 -14.56 -16.00
CA ILE A 81 -2.41 -13.46 -15.05
C ILE A 81 -3.03 -12.23 -15.69
N VAL A 82 -3.99 -11.63 -15.00
CA VAL A 82 -4.67 -10.39 -15.43
C VAL A 82 -4.38 -9.31 -14.40
N ALA A 83 -3.84 -8.18 -14.84
CA ALA A 83 -3.57 -7.02 -14.00
C ALA A 83 -4.47 -5.86 -14.40
N VAL A 84 -5.12 -5.23 -13.43
CA VAL A 84 -6.13 -4.19 -13.63
C VAL A 84 -5.71 -2.94 -12.89
N ASP A 85 -5.71 -1.81 -13.59
CA ASP A 85 -5.52 -0.50 -12.97
C ASP A 85 -6.19 0.59 -13.81
N LEU A 86 -6.56 1.71 -13.20
CA LEU A 86 -7.01 2.91 -13.92
C LEU A 86 -5.85 3.55 -14.71
N GLN A 87 -4.63 3.43 -14.21
CA GLN A 87 -3.41 3.92 -14.82
C GLN A 87 -2.84 2.90 -15.80
N ALA A 88 -2.33 3.39 -16.92
CA ALA A 88 -1.55 2.56 -17.82
C ALA A 88 -0.28 2.05 -17.13
N MET A 89 0.02 0.77 -17.33
CA MET A 89 1.26 0.14 -16.89
C MET A 89 2.14 -0.19 -18.08
N ALA A 90 3.45 -0.21 -17.88
CA ALA A 90 4.34 -0.75 -18.89
C ALA A 90 4.11 -2.27 -19.03
N PRO A 91 4.20 -2.85 -20.25
CA PRO A 91 3.98 -4.27 -20.48
C PRO A 91 4.81 -5.17 -19.56
N LEU A 92 4.23 -6.29 -19.10
CA LEU A 92 4.90 -7.31 -18.31
C LEU A 92 4.80 -8.67 -19.04
N PRO A 93 5.90 -9.41 -19.20
CA PRO A 93 5.85 -10.73 -19.84
C PRO A 93 4.85 -11.64 -19.15
N GLY A 94 3.97 -12.26 -19.93
CA GLY A 94 2.99 -13.23 -19.44
C GLY A 94 1.87 -12.66 -18.57
N VAL A 95 1.69 -11.33 -18.57
CA VAL A 95 0.60 -10.64 -17.86
C VAL A 95 -0.25 -9.88 -18.86
N THR A 96 -1.54 -10.18 -18.88
CA THR A 96 -2.54 -9.36 -19.59
C THR A 96 -2.85 -8.14 -18.75
N GLN A 97 -2.80 -6.94 -19.34
CA GLN A 97 -3.06 -5.69 -18.64
C GLN A 97 -4.36 -5.07 -19.15
N ILE A 98 -5.30 -4.84 -18.23
CA ILE A 98 -6.57 -4.15 -18.49
C ILE A 98 -6.45 -2.77 -17.86
N GLN A 99 -6.58 -1.72 -18.67
CA GLN A 99 -6.75 -0.39 -18.14
C GLN A 99 -8.24 -0.15 -17.85
N GLY A 100 -8.65 -0.34 -16.59
CA GLY A 100 -10.06 -0.42 -16.22
C GLY A 100 -10.35 0.00 -14.79
N ASP A 101 -11.60 0.38 -14.57
CA ASP A 101 -12.14 0.74 -13.26
C ASP A 101 -12.72 -0.52 -12.60
N ILE A 102 -12.19 -0.91 -11.44
CA ILE A 102 -12.61 -2.11 -10.71
C ILE A 102 -14.06 -2.04 -10.20
N THR A 103 -14.67 -0.85 -10.19
CA THR A 103 -16.10 -0.68 -9.83
C THR A 103 -17.05 -1.02 -10.97
N LYS A 104 -16.54 -1.20 -12.20
CA LYS A 104 -17.36 -1.46 -13.38
C LYS A 104 -17.51 -2.95 -13.64
N ILE A 105 -18.74 -3.36 -13.93
CA ILE A 105 -19.09 -4.74 -14.32
C ILE A 105 -18.32 -5.15 -15.60
N SER A 106 -18.11 -4.21 -16.53
CA SER A 106 -17.34 -4.45 -17.76
C SER A 106 -15.92 -4.96 -17.47
N THR A 107 -15.28 -4.44 -16.43
CA THR A 107 -13.93 -4.87 -16.00
C THR A 107 -13.95 -6.31 -15.51
N ALA A 108 -14.94 -6.68 -14.69
CA ALA A 108 -15.13 -8.07 -14.24
C ALA A 108 -15.35 -9.03 -15.42
N GLN A 109 -16.20 -8.63 -16.37
CA GLN A 109 -16.46 -9.42 -17.58
C GLN A 109 -15.22 -9.57 -18.46
N GLU A 110 -14.38 -8.55 -18.56
CA GLU A 110 -13.12 -8.62 -19.30
C GLU A 110 -12.12 -9.58 -18.64
N ILE A 111 -11.98 -9.54 -17.31
CA ILE A 111 -11.17 -10.52 -16.56
C ILE A 111 -11.66 -11.94 -16.84
N ILE A 112 -12.96 -12.20 -16.72
CA ILE A 112 -13.56 -13.53 -16.95
C ILE A 112 -13.35 -13.99 -18.39
N ARG A 113 -13.47 -13.09 -19.38
CA ARG A 113 -13.18 -13.42 -20.79
C ARG A 113 -11.73 -13.85 -20.99
N HIS A 114 -10.77 -13.19 -20.36
CA HIS A 114 -9.35 -13.61 -20.42
C HIS A 114 -9.10 -14.99 -19.79
N PHE A 115 -9.91 -15.36 -18.81
CA PHE A 115 -9.90 -16.70 -18.21
C PHE A 115 -10.82 -17.71 -18.92
N GLU A 116 -11.35 -17.39 -20.11
CA GLU A 116 -12.22 -18.28 -20.89
C GLU A 116 -13.44 -18.76 -20.08
N GLY A 117 -14.01 -17.86 -19.27
CA GLY A 117 -15.16 -18.16 -18.42
C GLY A 117 -14.81 -18.83 -17.08
N GLN A 118 -13.54 -19.19 -16.85
CA GLN A 118 -13.11 -19.77 -15.57
C GLN A 118 -12.86 -18.70 -14.52
N ALA A 119 -13.13 -19.05 -13.26
CA ALA A 119 -12.87 -18.16 -12.12
C ALA A 119 -11.39 -18.19 -11.69
N ALA A 120 -10.91 -17.07 -11.13
CA ALA A 120 -9.57 -16.92 -10.58
C ALA A 120 -9.35 -17.84 -9.36
N ASP A 121 -8.11 -18.27 -9.17
CA ASP A 121 -7.68 -19.00 -7.97
C ASP A 121 -7.17 -18.06 -6.89
N LEU A 122 -6.60 -16.91 -7.30
CA LEU A 122 -6.01 -15.89 -6.44
C LEU A 122 -6.36 -14.50 -6.96
N VAL A 123 -6.83 -13.62 -6.07
CA VAL A 123 -6.94 -12.18 -6.33
C VAL A 123 -6.06 -11.44 -5.32
N VAL A 124 -5.24 -10.52 -5.81
CA VAL A 124 -4.37 -9.68 -4.98
C VAL A 124 -4.63 -8.19 -5.24
N CYS A 125 -4.44 -7.34 -4.23
CA CYS A 125 -4.62 -5.88 -4.33
C CYS A 125 -3.69 -5.14 -3.35
N ASP A 126 -2.61 -4.50 -3.85
CA ASP A 126 -1.76 -3.58 -3.02
C ASP A 126 -2.20 -2.10 -3.16
N GLY A 127 -3.40 -1.88 -3.70
CA GLY A 127 -3.97 -0.55 -3.91
C GLY A 127 -4.05 0.27 -2.63
N ALA A 128 -3.68 1.55 -2.74
CA ALA A 128 -3.87 2.53 -1.68
C ALA A 128 -4.14 3.90 -2.30
N PRO A 129 -4.94 4.74 -1.62
CA PRO A 129 -5.14 6.11 -2.05
C PRO A 129 -3.86 6.94 -1.89
N ASP A 130 -3.84 8.08 -2.57
CA ASP A 130 -2.91 9.15 -2.22
C ASP A 130 -3.23 9.63 -0.80
N VAL A 131 -2.24 9.56 0.08
CA VAL A 131 -2.40 9.95 1.48
C VAL A 131 -2.50 11.46 1.59
N THR A 132 -3.57 11.92 2.21
CA THR A 132 -3.85 13.34 2.46
C THR A 132 -3.14 13.85 3.71
N GLY A 133 -2.77 12.94 4.62
CA GLY A 133 -2.27 13.26 5.95
C GLY A 133 -3.39 13.41 6.99
N LEU A 134 -4.66 13.40 6.57
CA LEU A 134 -5.81 13.31 7.44
C LEU A 134 -6.17 11.83 7.62
N HIS A 135 -5.75 11.28 8.75
CA HIS A 135 -5.80 9.86 9.03
C HIS A 135 -7.19 9.24 8.86
N ASP A 136 -8.22 9.84 9.47
CA ASP A 136 -9.58 9.31 9.41
C ASP A 136 -10.11 9.27 7.96
N VAL A 137 -9.72 10.25 7.14
CA VAL A 137 -10.09 10.33 5.71
C VAL A 137 -9.33 9.29 4.90
N ASP A 138 -8.02 9.15 5.14
CA ASP A 138 -7.17 8.19 4.44
C ASP A 138 -7.60 6.74 4.72
N GLU A 139 -7.97 6.44 5.98
CA GLU A 139 -8.53 5.13 6.38
C GLU A 139 -9.87 4.87 5.69
N TYR A 140 -10.77 5.85 5.70
CA TYR A 140 -12.08 5.72 5.05
C TYR A 140 -11.95 5.46 3.54
N ILE A 141 -11.11 6.24 2.84
CA ILE A 141 -10.90 6.08 1.38
C ILE A 141 -10.27 4.72 1.09
N GLN A 142 -9.32 4.26 1.91
CA GLN A 142 -8.76 2.92 1.76
C GLN A 142 -9.85 1.85 1.92
N ALA A 143 -10.70 1.96 2.94
CA ALA A 143 -11.79 1.02 3.16
C ALA A 143 -12.78 0.97 1.98
N GLN A 144 -13.07 2.12 1.36
CA GLN A 144 -13.88 2.17 0.13
C GLN A 144 -13.19 1.46 -1.04
N LEU A 145 -11.87 1.64 -1.21
CA LEU A 145 -11.10 0.94 -2.23
C LEU A 145 -11.13 -0.58 -2.00
N LEU A 146 -11.00 -1.01 -0.74
CA LEU A 146 -11.07 -2.41 -0.36
C LEU A 146 -12.45 -3.00 -0.61
N LEU A 147 -13.53 -2.27 -0.33
CA LEU A 147 -14.90 -2.70 -0.62
C LEU A 147 -15.12 -2.86 -2.13
N ALA A 148 -14.62 -1.92 -2.95
CA ALA A 148 -14.65 -2.05 -4.40
C ALA A 148 -13.87 -3.27 -4.89
N ALA A 149 -12.68 -3.52 -4.32
CA ALA A 149 -11.87 -4.70 -4.63
C ALA A 149 -12.55 -6.00 -4.22
N LEU A 150 -13.19 -6.04 -3.04
CA LEU A 150 -13.96 -7.19 -2.57
C LEU A 150 -15.17 -7.46 -3.49
N ASN A 151 -15.86 -6.41 -3.92
CA ASN A 151 -17.02 -6.52 -4.80
C ASN A 151 -16.64 -7.20 -6.13
N ILE A 152 -15.62 -6.70 -6.83
CA ILE A 152 -15.15 -7.37 -8.07
C ILE A 152 -14.60 -8.78 -7.79
N THR A 153 -13.92 -8.97 -6.66
CA THR A 153 -13.41 -10.30 -6.24
C THR A 153 -14.55 -11.31 -6.13
N SER A 154 -15.70 -10.92 -5.58
CA SER A 154 -16.87 -11.79 -5.45
C SER A 154 -17.41 -12.33 -6.79
N HIS A 155 -17.14 -11.62 -7.89
CA HIS A 155 -17.54 -12.03 -9.23
C HIS A 155 -16.49 -12.87 -9.96
N VAL A 156 -15.20 -12.66 -9.67
CA VAL A 156 -14.10 -13.27 -10.44
C VAL A 156 -13.41 -14.41 -9.70
N LEU A 157 -13.49 -14.50 -8.37
CA LEU A 157 -12.82 -15.50 -7.56
C LEU A 157 -13.68 -16.77 -7.42
N LYS A 158 -13.05 -17.94 -7.52
CA LYS A 158 -13.73 -19.22 -7.30
C LYS A 158 -14.05 -19.43 -5.81
N PRO A 159 -15.07 -20.22 -5.47
CA PRO A 159 -15.24 -20.72 -4.10
C PRO A 159 -13.97 -21.40 -3.59
N GLY A 160 -13.53 -21.03 -2.39
CA GLY A 160 -12.27 -21.52 -1.78
C GLY A 160 -10.99 -20.93 -2.40
N GLY A 161 -11.09 -19.94 -3.29
CA GLY A 161 -9.94 -19.14 -3.74
C GLY A 161 -9.45 -18.16 -2.68
N ASN A 162 -8.24 -17.63 -2.90
CA ASN A 162 -7.59 -16.71 -1.97
C ASN A 162 -7.75 -15.25 -2.41
N PHE A 163 -8.04 -14.36 -1.46
CA PHE A 163 -8.01 -12.92 -1.66
C PHE A 163 -7.00 -12.28 -0.71
N VAL A 164 -6.09 -11.49 -1.25
CA VAL A 164 -5.05 -10.78 -0.49
C VAL A 164 -5.14 -9.30 -0.79
N ALA A 165 -5.43 -8.49 0.22
CA ALA A 165 -5.53 -7.04 0.04
C ALA A 165 -4.74 -6.28 1.10
N LYS A 166 -4.19 -5.13 0.68
CA LYS A 166 -3.69 -4.12 1.60
C LYS A 166 -4.86 -3.52 2.35
N ILE A 167 -4.64 -3.22 3.62
CA ILE A 167 -5.58 -2.49 4.48
C ILE A 167 -4.80 -1.39 5.22
N PHE A 168 -5.46 -0.29 5.57
CA PHE A 168 -4.95 0.62 6.60
C PHE A 168 -5.54 0.21 7.93
N ARG A 169 -4.69 0.08 8.95
CA ARG A 169 -5.11 -0.43 10.24
C ARG A 169 -5.39 0.76 11.15
N GLY A 170 -6.66 1.08 11.34
CA GLY A 170 -7.09 2.02 12.36
C GLY A 170 -8.09 1.41 13.33
N LYS A 171 -8.87 2.29 13.96
CA LYS A 171 -9.71 1.94 15.11
C LYS A 171 -10.82 0.94 14.76
N ASP A 172 -11.29 0.96 13.51
CA ASP A 172 -12.46 0.21 13.06
C ASP A 172 -12.11 -1.08 12.27
N VAL A 173 -10.87 -1.57 12.38
CA VAL A 173 -10.43 -2.81 11.69
C VAL A 173 -11.28 -4.04 12.02
N THR A 174 -11.92 -4.07 13.20
CA THR A 174 -12.79 -5.18 13.63
C THR A 174 -14.07 -5.26 12.80
N LEU A 175 -14.62 -4.12 12.37
CA LEU A 175 -15.80 -4.08 11.50
C LEU A 175 -15.47 -4.69 10.13
N LEU A 176 -14.34 -4.26 9.55
CA LEU A 176 -13.85 -4.80 8.29
C LEU A 176 -13.63 -6.32 8.36
N TYR A 177 -13.01 -6.79 9.44
CA TYR A 177 -12.78 -8.22 9.66
C TYR A 177 -14.09 -9.02 9.73
N SER A 178 -15.10 -8.46 10.40
CA SER A 178 -16.44 -9.06 10.50
C SER A 178 -17.13 -9.14 9.15
N GLN A 179 -17.01 -8.10 8.33
CA GLN A 179 -17.55 -8.07 6.96
C GLN A 179 -16.86 -9.12 6.07
N LEU A 180 -15.53 -9.26 6.14
CA LEU A 180 -14.79 -10.23 5.35
C LEU A 180 -15.12 -11.69 5.72
N LYS A 181 -15.40 -11.95 7.00
CA LYS A 181 -15.82 -13.29 7.49
C LYS A 181 -17.16 -13.77 6.93
N ILE A 182 -17.97 -12.88 6.36
CA ILE A 182 -19.20 -13.25 5.66
C ILE A 182 -18.86 -13.96 4.33
N PHE A 183 -17.75 -13.57 3.69
CA PHE A 183 -17.35 -14.07 2.37
C PHE A 183 -16.28 -15.16 2.42
N PHE A 184 -15.45 -15.17 3.46
CA PHE A 184 -14.31 -16.08 3.58
C PHE A 184 -14.35 -16.89 4.88
N SER A 185 -14.07 -18.19 4.78
CA SER A 185 -14.01 -19.11 5.93
C SER A 185 -12.90 -18.74 6.91
N THR A 186 -11.82 -18.16 6.42
CA THR A 186 -10.65 -17.76 7.20
C THR A 186 -10.18 -16.40 6.74
N VAL A 187 -10.07 -15.48 7.69
CA VAL A 187 -9.54 -14.13 7.45
C VAL A 187 -8.34 -13.96 8.36
N THR A 188 -7.21 -13.60 7.77
CA THR A 188 -5.94 -13.40 8.48
C THR A 188 -5.34 -12.08 8.04
N CYS A 189 -4.87 -11.29 9.01
CA CYS A 189 -4.07 -10.10 8.73
C CYS A 189 -2.58 -10.47 8.82
N ALA A 190 -1.76 -9.94 7.91
CA ALA A 190 -0.30 -10.17 7.85
C ALA A 190 0.46 -8.88 7.50
N LYS A 191 1.67 -8.67 8.05
CA LYS A 191 2.61 -7.56 7.78
C LYS A 191 3.92 -8.22 7.43
N PRO A 192 4.24 -8.18 6.16
CA PRO A 192 5.55 -8.55 5.69
C PRO A 192 6.64 -7.72 6.38
N ARG A 193 7.81 -8.33 6.60
CA ARG A 193 9.00 -7.64 7.12
C ARG A 193 9.42 -6.44 6.25
N SER A 194 8.99 -6.44 4.99
CA SER A 194 9.21 -5.38 4.01
C SER A 194 8.27 -4.18 4.14
N SER A 195 7.24 -4.29 4.97
CA SER A 195 6.43 -3.13 5.36
C SER A 195 7.21 -2.20 6.29
N ARG A 196 6.95 -0.90 6.18
CA ARG A 196 7.50 0.10 7.11
C ARG A 196 6.91 -0.12 8.51
N ASN A 197 7.75 0.04 9.54
CA ASN A 197 7.30 0.04 10.93
C ASN A 197 6.90 1.45 11.34
N SER A 198 5.65 1.66 11.74
CA SER A 198 5.25 2.75 12.62
C SER A 198 5.55 2.33 14.07
N SER A 199 6.03 3.26 14.89
CA SER A 199 6.25 3.05 16.32
C SER A 199 4.91 3.11 17.06
N ILE A 200 4.29 1.95 17.30
CA ILE A 200 3.32 1.73 18.38
C ILE A 200 3.28 0.22 18.64
N ASP A 201 3.84 -0.19 19.78
CA ASP A 201 3.68 -1.52 20.35
C ASP A 201 2.34 -1.54 21.11
N VAL A 202 1.25 -1.94 20.45
CA VAL A 202 0.00 -2.27 21.17
C VAL A 202 0.06 -3.74 21.56
N ASP A 203 0.03 -4.00 22.86
CA ASP A 203 -0.01 -5.35 23.43
C ASP A 203 -1.35 -6.03 23.07
N PHE A 204 -1.26 -7.13 22.32
CA PHE A 204 -2.40 -7.89 21.78
C PHE A 204 -3.16 -8.68 22.85
N ASN A 205 -2.71 -8.66 24.10
CA ASN A 205 -3.27 -9.45 25.20
C ASN A 205 -4.53 -8.85 25.88
N GLN A 206 -5.07 -7.72 25.41
CA GLN A 206 -6.21 -7.04 26.06
C GLN A 206 -7.59 -7.23 25.38
N LEU A 207 -7.72 -8.12 24.39
CA LEU A 207 -9.02 -8.39 23.75
C LEU A 207 -9.76 -9.55 24.44
N GLU A 208 -10.91 -9.27 25.06
CA GLU A 208 -11.79 -10.29 25.66
C GLU A 208 -12.96 -10.70 24.73
N GLY A 209 -13.39 -11.97 24.80
CA GLY A 209 -14.60 -12.49 24.14
C GLY A 209 -14.38 -13.51 23.00
N PRO A 210 -15.43 -13.85 22.22
CA PRO A 210 -15.42 -14.93 21.21
C PRO A 210 -14.46 -14.70 20.02
N ASN A 211 -13.73 -13.59 20.01
CA ASN A 211 -12.67 -13.25 19.06
C ASN A 211 -11.30 -13.87 19.42
N ARG A 212 -11.24 -14.81 20.38
CA ARG A 212 -10.02 -15.35 21.01
C ARG A 212 -9.07 -16.18 20.10
N VAL A 213 -9.39 -16.43 18.83
CA VAL A 213 -8.40 -17.05 17.92
C VAL A 213 -7.72 -15.97 17.10
N ILE A 214 -6.72 -15.33 17.70
CA ILE A 214 -5.79 -14.43 17.04
C ILE A 214 -4.40 -15.02 17.19
N VAL A 215 -3.87 -15.59 16.09
CA VAL A 215 -2.42 -15.77 15.93
C VAL A 215 -1.83 -14.35 15.85
N PRO A 216 -0.81 -14.01 16.66
CA PRO A 216 -0.41 -12.62 16.86
C PRO A 216 0.13 -12.06 15.56
N PHE A 217 -0.52 -10.99 15.06
CA PHE A 217 -0.06 -10.31 13.87
C PHE A 217 -0.46 -8.80 13.82
N LEU A 218 0.56 -7.94 13.64
CA LEU A 218 0.55 -6.47 13.65
C LEU A 218 0.60 -5.86 12.23
N ALA A 219 -0.53 -5.46 11.61
CA ALA A 219 -0.59 -4.92 10.23
C ALA A 219 0.31 -3.69 9.92
N CYS A 220 0.52 -3.48 8.63
CA CYS A 220 1.31 -2.40 8.04
C CYS A 220 0.69 -1.01 8.28
N GLY A 221 1.39 -0.13 8.99
CA GLY A 221 1.09 1.30 9.08
C GLY A 221 -0.18 1.60 9.86
N ASP A 222 -0.03 1.93 11.14
CA ASP A 222 -1.00 2.84 11.74
C ASP A 222 -0.78 4.23 11.13
N LEU A 223 -1.85 4.99 11.07
CA LEU A 223 -1.81 6.37 10.64
C LEU A 223 -1.23 7.29 11.73
N SER A 224 -1.14 6.85 12.99
CA SER A 224 -0.62 7.61 14.12
C SER A 224 0.89 7.88 14.13
N ALA A 225 1.67 7.33 13.19
CA ALA A 225 3.07 7.67 13.02
C ALA A 225 3.32 8.50 11.74
N PHE A 226 3.83 9.72 11.93
CA PHE A 226 4.43 10.54 10.88
C PHE A 226 5.73 9.96 10.29
N ASP A 227 6.14 8.75 10.66
CA ASP A 227 7.41 8.17 10.21
C ASP A 227 7.23 7.27 8.99
N SER A 228 6.95 7.91 7.86
CA SER A 228 7.11 7.30 6.54
C SER A 228 8.59 7.03 6.18
N ASP A 229 9.54 7.37 7.06
CA ASP A 229 10.98 7.49 6.83
C ASP A 229 11.81 6.63 7.81
N ARG A 230 11.31 5.46 8.25
CA ARG A 230 12.19 4.51 8.96
C ARG A 230 13.37 4.13 8.07
N THR A 231 14.47 4.70 8.49
CA THR A 231 15.76 4.75 7.87
C THR A 231 16.57 3.63 8.49
N TYR A 232 16.90 2.58 7.73
CA TYR A 232 17.76 1.52 8.23
C TYR A 232 19.23 1.85 7.91
N PRO A 233 20.17 1.57 8.82
CA PRO A 233 21.58 1.60 8.49
C PRO A 233 21.85 0.71 7.26
N LEU A 234 22.76 1.15 6.40
CA LEU A 234 23.24 0.36 5.27
C LEU A 234 23.93 -0.90 5.83
N GLN A 235 23.25 -2.05 5.75
CA GLN A 235 23.90 -3.35 5.92
C GLN A 235 24.70 -3.62 4.65
N LEU A 236 25.95 -3.16 4.64
CA LEU A 236 26.93 -3.48 3.61
C LEU A 236 27.95 -4.42 4.25
N ASP A 237 28.39 -5.44 3.51
CA ASP A 237 29.63 -6.14 3.84
C ASP A 237 30.75 -5.09 3.91
N SER A 238 31.70 -5.24 4.83
CA SER A 238 32.77 -4.27 5.10
C SER A 238 33.58 -3.85 3.86
N GLU A 239 33.47 -4.61 2.76
CA GLU A 239 34.19 -4.44 1.51
C GLU A 239 33.33 -3.92 0.34
N LYS A 240 32.01 -3.72 0.50
CA LYS A 240 31.12 -3.31 -0.59
C LYS A 240 30.65 -1.86 -0.45
N GLU A 241 30.94 -1.04 -1.47
CA GLU A 241 30.38 0.30 -1.61
C GLU A 241 29.00 0.24 -2.28
N TYR A 242 28.08 1.13 -1.89
CA TYR A 242 26.73 1.15 -2.47
C TYR A 242 26.73 1.76 -3.88
N GLU A 243 26.34 0.95 -4.87
CA GLU A 243 26.09 1.41 -6.24
C GLU A 243 24.59 1.72 -6.46
N TYR A 244 24.27 2.92 -6.93
CA TYR A 244 22.89 3.28 -7.25
C TYR A 244 22.44 2.71 -8.59
N LEU A 245 21.35 1.95 -8.58
CA LEU A 245 20.70 1.45 -9.78
C LEU A 245 19.36 2.18 -10.04
N PRO A 246 19.09 2.65 -11.27
CA PRO A 246 17.82 3.28 -11.60
C PRO A 246 16.64 2.28 -11.51
N PRO A 247 15.40 2.76 -11.27
CA PRO A 247 14.20 1.92 -11.38
C PRO A 247 14.13 1.17 -12.71
N THR A 248 13.83 -0.13 -12.65
CA THR A 248 13.62 -0.94 -13.86
C THR A 248 12.52 -0.39 -14.76
N GLN A 249 11.47 0.13 -14.15
CA GLN A 249 10.44 0.87 -14.85
C GLN A 249 9.76 1.85 -13.88
N PRO A 250 9.88 3.17 -14.08
CA PRO A 250 9.10 4.13 -13.31
C PRO A 250 7.61 4.08 -13.69
N PRO A 251 6.70 4.53 -12.79
CA PRO A 251 5.30 4.72 -13.15
C PRO A 251 5.18 5.63 -14.38
N ILE A 252 4.29 5.27 -15.32
CA ILE A 252 4.04 6.07 -16.52
C ILE A 252 3.45 7.44 -16.13
N ARG A 253 2.56 7.43 -15.12
CA ARG A 253 1.95 8.63 -14.54
C ARG A 253 2.06 8.59 -13.01
N PRO A 254 3.19 9.02 -12.42
CA PRO A 254 3.35 8.94 -10.98
C PRO A 254 2.35 9.84 -10.25
N PRO A 255 1.80 9.45 -9.09
CA PRO A 255 0.84 10.26 -8.34
C PRO A 255 1.40 11.64 -7.95
N TYR A 256 2.71 11.73 -7.71
CA TYR A 256 3.41 12.96 -7.38
C TYR A 256 3.75 13.86 -8.60
N GLN A 257 3.29 13.53 -9.82
CA GLN A 257 3.59 14.30 -11.03
C GLN A 257 3.13 15.75 -10.91
N GLN A 258 1.90 15.98 -10.41
CA GLN A 258 1.36 17.33 -10.22
C GLN A 258 2.13 18.11 -9.17
N ALA A 259 2.45 17.48 -8.03
CA ALA A 259 3.26 18.11 -6.98
C ALA A 259 4.65 18.51 -7.50
N CYS A 260 5.29 17.65 -8.29
CA CYS A 260 6.57 17.95 -8.94
C CYS A 260 6.46 19.11 -9.94
N HIS A 261 5.37 19.18 -10.71
CA HIS A 261 5.08 20.28 -11.63
C HIS A 261 4.86 21.60 -10.87
N LEU A 262 4.01 21.61 -9.84
CA LEU A 262 3.77 22.78 -9.00
C LEU A 262 5.06 23.28 -8.36
N ARG A 263 5.88 22.37 -7.82
CA ARG A 263 7.19 22.71 -7.25
C ARG A 263 8.13 23.33 -8.28
N LYS A 264 8.22 22.74 -9.47
CA LYS A 264 9.10 23.22 -10.55
C LYS A 264 8.70 24.63 -11.03
N ASN A 265 7.40 24.95 -10.95
CA ASN A 265 6.85 26.24 -11.36
C ASN A 265 6.64 27.22 -10.19
N ASN A 266 7.13 26.92 -8.98
CA ASN A 266 6.92 27.73 -7.77
C ASN A 266 5.43 28.04 -7.44
N LEU A 267 4.54 27.11 -7.77
CA LEU A 267 3.08 27.21 -7.54
C LEU A 267 2.63 26.50 -6.25
N LEU A 268 3.56 25.95 -5.46
CA LEU A 268 3.22 25.40 -4.15
C LEU A 268 2.94 26.55 -3.17
N ALA A 269 1.94 26.37 -2.31
CA ALA A 269 1.67 27.29 -1.22
C ALA A 269 2.96 27.51 -0.41
N LYS A 270 3.31 28.77 -0.21
CA LYS A 270 4.39 29.18 0.69
C LYS A 270 3.74 29.52 2.02
N GLU A 271 4.33 29.10 3.12
CA GLU A 271 3.96 29.65 4.41
C GLU A 271 4.25 31.15 4.36
N ASP A 272 3.22 31.97 4.59
CA ASP A 272 3.45 33.38 4.89
C ASP A 272 4.30 33.42 6.15
N SER A 273 5.54 33.90 6.03
CA SER A 273 6.41 34.13 7.18
C SER A 273 5.64 34.97 8.21
N PRO A 274 5.50 34.51 9.47
CA PRO A 274 4.91 35.34 10.51
C PRO A 274 5.94 36.45 10.84
N SER A 275 5.86 37.55 10.12
CA SER A 275 6.70 38.72 10.33
C SER A 275 5.83 39.98 10.30
N ALA A 276 5.83 40.67 11.43
CA ALA A 276 5.53 42.09 11.61
C ALA A 276 4.09 42.58 11.88
N VAL A 277 3.07 41.74 12.09
CA VAL A 277 1.70 42.24 12.41
C VAL A 277 1.31 42.11 13.89
N LEU A 278 2.01 41.30 14.70
CA LEU A 278 1.61 41.03 16.09
C LEU A 278 2.24 41.93 17.15
N ASP A 279 3.32 42.67 16.86
CA ASP A 279 3.95 43.57 17.85
C ASP A 279 3.20 44.90 18.03
N GLY A 280 2.35 45.30 17.09
CA GLY A 280 1.57 46.55 17.19
C GLY A 280 0.36 46.45 18.13
N ALA A 281 -0.23 45.25 18.28
CA ALA A 281 -1.48 45.06 19.03
C ALA A 281 -1.27 44.93 20.54
N LEU A 282 -0.07 44.51 20.97
CA LEU A 282 0.28 44.35 22.39
C LEU A 282 0.74 45.67 23.05
N SER A 283 1.17 46.66 22.27
CA SER A 283 1.57 47.98 22.79
C SER A 283 0.38 48.87 23.19
N THR A 284 -0.84 48.55 22.77
CA THR A 284 -2.04 49.38 23.01
C THR A 284 -2.85 49.00 24.24
N MET A 285 -2.50 47.92 24.94
CA MET A 285 -3.12 47.56 26.23
C MET A 285 -2.27 48.06 27.40
N ASN A 286 -2.18 49.39 27.55
CA ASN A 286 -1.71 49.99 28.79
C ASN A 286 -2.86 49.93 29.81
N LEU A 287 -2.81 48.96 30.73
CA LEU A 287 -3.69 48.90 31.89
C LEU A 287 -3.33 50.06 32.82
N GLY A 288 -4.03 51.18 32.64
CA GLY A 288 -4.01 52.30 33.56
C GLY A 288 -4.55 51.88 34.93
N SER A 289 -3.74 52.12 35.95
CA SER A 289 -4.07 52.05 37.37
C SER A 289 -5.26 52.95 37.71
N GLU A 290 -6.31 52.39 38.32
CA GLU A 290 -7.28 53.16 39.09
C GLU A 290 -7.30 52.68 40.54
N GLN A 291 -7.26 53.67 41.43
CA GLN A 291 -6.99 53.61 42.86
C GLN A 291 -8.20 53.13 43.65
N GLU A 292 -7.92 52.41 44.75
CA GLU A 292 -8.83 52.14 45.85
C GLU A 292 -9.36 53.44 46.47
N THR A 293 -10.69 53.50 46.68
CA THR A 293 -11.28 54.34 47.73
C THR A 293 -12.37 53.54 48.45
N ASP A 294 -12.05 53.18 49.69
CA ASP A 294 -12.95 52.67 50.72
C ASP A 294 -13.92 53.78 51.19
N PRO A 295 -15.17 53.45 51.56
CA PRO A 295 -15.67 54.00 52.82
C PRO A 295 -16.45 52.98 53.66
N SER A 296 -15.90 52.74 54.86
CA SER A 296 -16.62 52.50 56.12
C SER A 296 -17.82 53.47 56.27
N THR A 297 -18.98 53.17 56.87
CA THR A 297 -19.35 52.68 58.23
C THR A 297 -20.92 52.72 58.27
N PRO A 298 -21.68 52.37 59.35
CA PRO A 298 -21.33 52.08 60.75
C PRO A 298 -21.54 50.63 61.21
#